data_AF-A0A6J8DLG5-F1
#
_entry.id   AF-A0A6J8DLG5-F1
#
_cell.length_a   1.000
_cell.length_b   1.000
_cell.length_c   1.000
_cell.angle_alpha   90.00
_cell.angle_beta   90.00
_cell.angle_gamma   90.00
#
_symmetry.space_group_name_H-M   'P 1'
#
loop_
_entity.id
_entity.type
_entity.pdbx_description
1 polymer ?
#
loop_
_entity_poly.entity_id
_entity_poly.type
_entity_poly.pdbx_seq_one_letter_code
_entity_poly.pdbx_strand_id
1 'polypeptide(L)'
;MAGCHIIRIVTITLVLVLSTQAVTHFNQMWKKLLTSRKFTTITKENLQKYFPGYFRTPSEQLEYERLILYGSKNKIPVSTQSMAPYNYHCNVDCRRRYGPFHNMRFKRQARGGSGNNDDFMHACCVTNVFFETPDLKPSVNGDNRNLLHLPGMRQVFKVENCSQAAGCTGCRCMHEQSLASAVVIKKPIPPSLADEIDDLEIELFYFSGCCKCVNNG
;
A
#
# COMPACT_ATOMS: atom_id res chain seq x y z
N MET A 1 -39.66 23.89 60.49
CA MET A 1 -38.42 23.70 59.68
C MET A 1 -38.23 22.28 59.13
N ALA A 2 -38.95 21.24 59.60
CA ALA A 2 -38.78 19.85 59.12
C ALA A 2 -39.21 19.61 57.65
N GLY A 3 -40.20 20.34 57.13
CA GLY A 3 -40.73 20.13 55.77
C GLY A 3 -39.71 20.36 54.63
N CYS A 4 -38.72 21.25 54.83
CA CYS A 4 -37.71 21.55 53.80
C CYS A 4 -36.73 20.38 53.58
N HIS A 5 -36.43 19.62 54.64
CA HIS A 5 -35.55 18.45 54.54
C HIS A 5 -36.21 17.28 53.81
N ILE A 6 -37.51 17.06 54.03
CA ILE A 6 -38.27 15.99 53.36
C ILE A 6 -38.33 16.25 51.85
N ILE A 7 -38.61 17.49 51.43
CA ILE A 7 -38.66 17.86 50.02
C ILE A 7 -37.30 17.63 49.33
N ARG A 8 -36.18 18.00 49.98
CA ARG A 8 -34.83 17.76 49.44
C ARG A 8 -34.48 16.28 49.31
N ILE A 9 -34.86 15.45 50.27
CA ILE A 9 -34.61 14.01 50.20
C ILE A 9 -35.40 13.40 49.04
N VAL A 10 -36.68 13.77 48.88
CA VAL A 10 -37.55 13.26 47.81
C VAL A 10 -37.05 13.70 46.43
N THR A 11 -36.58 14.93 46.26
CA THR A 11 -36.04 15.38 44.97
C THR A 11 -34.73 14.68 44.62
N ILE A 12 -33.84 14.46 45.58
CA ILE A 12 -32.58 13.74 45.34
C ILE A 12 -32.85 12.28 44.96
N THR A 13 -33.76 11.59 45.67
CA THR A 13 -34.08 10.19 45.34
C THR A 13 -34.73 10.07 43.96
N LEU A 14 -35.61 11.01 43.59
CA LEU A 14 -36.21 11.04 42.25
C LEU A 14 -35.15 11.19 41.14
N VAL A 15 -34.19 12.10 41.31
CA VAL A 15 -33.09 12.33 40.33
C VAL A 15 -32.20 11.09 40.20
N LEU A 16 -31.91 10.40 41.30
CA LEU A 16 -31.13 9.16 41.27
C LEU A 16 -31.87 8.02 40.55
N VAL A 17 -33.18 7.88 40.77
CA VAL A 17 -33.99 6.87 40.08
C VAL A 17 -34.08 7.17 38.57
N LEU A 18 -34.30 8.42 38.19
CA LEU A 18 -34.38 8.80 36.77
C LEU A 18 -33.04 8.62 36.04
N SER A 19 -31.92 8.96 36.69
CA SER A 19 -30.60 8.79 36.08
C SER A 19 -30.23 7.31 35.89
N THR A 20 -30.54 6.44 36.86
CA THR A 20 -30.30 4.99 36.73
C THR A 20 -31.17 4.34 35.65
N GLN A 21 -32.44 4.76 35.51
CA GLN A 21 -33.29 4.33 34.40
C GLN A 21 -32.77 4.79 33.03
N ALA A 22 -32.30 6.03 32.92
CA ALA A 22 -31.72 6.54 31.67
C ALA A 22 -30.47 5.75 31.26
N VAL A 23 -29.56 5.46 32.20
CA VAL A 23 -28.34 4.68 31.93
C VAL A 23 -28.66 3.24 31.51
N THR A 24 -29.64 2.59 32.15
CA THR A 24 -30.03 1.23 31.78
C THR A 24 -30.70 1.17 30.41
N HIS A 25 -31.57 2.13 30.07
CA HIS A 25 -32.14 2.25 28.73
C HIS A 25 -31.08 2.53 27.67
N PHE A 26 -30.13 3.42 27.94
CA PHE A 26 -29.02 3.70 27.04
C PHE A 26 -28.17 2.44 26.81
N ASN A 27 -27.81 1.71 27.86
CA ASN A 27 -27.06 0.45 27.76
C ASN A 27 -27.82 -0.63 26.96
N GLN A 28 -29.15 -0.74 27.14
CA GLN A 28 -29.96 -1.66 26.35
C GLN A 28 -30.04 -1.25 24.89
N MET A 29 -30.22 0.04 24.61
CA MET A 29 -30.24 0.58 23.25
C MET A 29 -28.88 0.37 22.57
N TRP A 30 -27.78 0.63 23.29
CA TRP A 30 -26.43 0.40 22.81
C TRP A 30 -26.16 -1.08 22.52
N LYS A 31 -26.55 -1.98 23.43
CA LYS A 31 -26.49 -3.43 23.18
C LYS A 31 -27.31 -3.82 21.96
N LYS A 32 -28.53 -3.30 21.82
CA LYS A 32 -29.37 -3.57 20.64
C LYS A 32 -28.74 -3.03 19.35
N LEU A 33 -28.12 -1.85 19.37
CA LEU A 33 -27.41 -1.29 18.20
C LEU A 33 -26.16 -2.10 17.84
N LEU A 34 -25.41 -2.56 18.85
CA LEU A 34 -24.27 -3.47 18.64
C LEU A 34 -24.72 -4.83 18.08
N THR A 35 -25.86 -5.35 18.53
CA THR A 35 -26.38 -6.65 18.07
C THR A 35 -27.14 -6.54 16.74
N SER A 36 -27.76 -5.39 16.44
CA SER A 36 -28.50 -5.12 15.19
C SER A 36 -27.59 -4.72 14.05
N ARG A 37 -26.39 -4.21 14.33
CA ARG A 37 -25.23 -4.48 13.48
C ARG A 37 -24.89 -5.96 13.58
N LYS A 38 -25.77 -6.80 13.06
CA LYS A 38 -25.33 -7.98 12.33
C LYS A 38 -24.50 -7.42 11.18
N PHE A 39 -23.24 -7.13 11.45
CA PHE A 39 -22.22 -7.14 10.43
C PHE A 39 -22.48 -8.45 9.71
N THR A 40 -22.98 -8.36 8.48
CA THR A 40 -23.09 -9.52 7.59
C THR A 40 -21.76 -10.22 7.72
N THR A 41 -21.75 -11.42 8.33
CA THR A 41 -20.52 -12.14 8.65
C THR A 41 -19.72 -12.16 7.37
N ILE A 42 -18.61 -11.42 7.37
CA ILE A 42 -17.92 -11.16 6.12
C ILE A 42 -17.10 -12.41 5.84
N THR A 43 -17.67 -13.26 4.99
CA THR A 43 -17.06 -14.51 4.58
C THR A 43 -15.94 -14.27 3.58
N LYS A 44 -15.07 -15.26 3.37
CA LYS A 44 -13.99 -15.24 2.37
C LYS A 44 -14.50 -14.86 0.97
N GLU A 45 -15.71 -15.26 0.62
CA GLU A 45 -16.35 -14.99 -0.68
C GLU A 45 -16.75 -13.52 -0.82
N ASN A 46 -17.07 -12.83 0.27
CA ASN A 46 -17.47 -11.43 0.27
C ASN A 46 -16.30 -10.48 0.52
N LEU A 47 -15.12 -11.00 0.88
CA LEU A 47 -13.96 -10.21 1.27
C LEU A 47 -13.51 -9.22 0.20
N GLN A 48 -13.61 -9.61 -1.08
CA GLN A 48 -13.29 -8.76 -2.22
C GLN A 48 -14.13 -7.46 -2.24
N LYS A 49 -15.39 -7.53 -1.78
CA LYS A 49 -16.28 -6.36 -1.70
C LYS A 49 -15.79 -5.34 -0.69
N TYR A 50 -15.11 -5.78 0.38
CA TYR A 50 -14.65 -4.92 1.47
C TYR A 50 -13.22 -4.42 1.28
N PHE A 51 -12.39 -5.16 0.54
CA PHE A 51 -11.03 -4.77 0.19
C PHE A 51 -10.82 -4.66 -1.33
N PRO A 52 -11.59 -3.78 -2.02
CA PRO A 52 -11.42 -3.60 -3.45
C PRO A 52 -9.99 -3.13 -3.75
N GLY A 53 -9.36 -3.75 -4.75
CA GLY A 53 -8.02 -3.37 -5.22
C GLY A 53 -6.84 -4.11 -4.57
N TYR A 54 -7.05 -4.84 -3.48
CA TYR A 54 -6.01 -5.70 -2.88
C TYR A 54 -5.88 -7.04 -3.61
N PHE A 55 -7.02 -7.62 -3.98
CA PHE A 55 -7.08 -8.93 -4.64
C PHE A 55 -7.36 -8.74 -6.13
N ARG A 56 -6.65 -9.51 -6.96
CA ARG A 56 -6.92 -9.61 -8.39
C ARG A 56 -7.03 -11.05 -8.81
N THR A 57 -7.97 -11.32 -9.71
CA THR A 57 -8.01 -12.54 -10.52
C THR A 57 -6.85 -12.54 -11.53
N PRO A 58 -6.48 -13.70 -12.10
CA PRO A 58 -5.45 -13.77 -13.15
C PRO A 58 -5.75 -12.86 -14.35
N SER A 59 -7.02 -12.75 -14.76
CA SER A 59 -7.45 -11.88 -15.86
C SER A 59 -7.30 -10.39 -15.52
N GLU A 60 -7.74 -9.97 -14.33
CA GLU A 60 -7.57 -8.58 -13.87
C GLU A 60 -6.10 -8.23 -13.69
N GLN A 61 -5.29 -9.18 -13.22
CA GLN A 61 -3.85 -8.98 -13.11
C GLN A 61 -3.22 -8.76 -14.48
N LEU A 62 -3.53 -9.59 -15.47
CA LEU A 62 -3.01 -9.43 -16.83
C LEU A 62 -3.42 -8.07 -17.45
N GLU A 63 -4.63 -7.60 -17.19
CA GLU A 63 -5.07 -6.27 -17.60
C GLU A 63 -4.32 -5.16 -16.87
N TYR A 64 -4.12 -5.29 -15.55
CA TYR A 64 -3.35 -4.34 -14.76
C TYR A 64 -1.90 -4.24 -15.22
N GLU A 65 -1.23 -5.38 -15.46
CA GLU A 65 0.13 -5.42 -16.00
C GLU A 65 0.19 -4.72 -17.37
N ARG A 66 -0.80 -4.98 -18.24
CA ARG A 66 -0.93 -4.28 -19.51
C ARG A 66 -1.06 -2.77 -19.30
N LEU A 67 -1.90 -2.30 -18.38
CA LEU A 67 -2.05 -0.86 -18.14
C LEU A 67 -0.77 -0.22 -17.60
N ILE A 68 -0.03 -0.92 -16.73
CA ILE A 68 1.25 -0.42 -16.19
C ILE A 68 2.32 -0.38 -17.28
N LEU A 69 2.45 -1.44 -18.08
CA LEU A 69 3.47 -1.54 -19.14
C LEU A 69 3.15 -0.63 -20.34
N TYR A 70 1.87 -0.47 -20.71
CA TYR A 70 1.47 0.34 -21.86
C TYR A 70 1.20 1.81 -21.49
N GLY A 71 0.69 2.10 -20.30
CA GLY A 71 0.55 3.47 -19.79
C GLY A 71 1.90 4.20 -19.66
N SER A 72 2.98 3.43 -19.45
CA SER A 72 4.35 3.90 -19.55
C SER A 72 4.72 4.47 -20.94
N LYS A 73 4.18 3.88 -22.01
CA LYS A 73 4.49 4.22 -23.42
C LYS A 73 3.76 5.48 -23.89
N ASN A 74 2.56 5.73 -23.36
CA ASN A 74 1.70 6.86 -23.73
C ASN A 74 1.54 7.83 -22.56
N LYS A 75 2.64 8.43 -22.06
CA LYS A 75 2.54 9.57 -21.14
C LYS A 75 1.90 10.77 -21.86
N ILE A 76 0.58 10.82 -21.86
CA ILE A 76 -0.16 12.07 -21.92
C ILE A 76 0.37 12.91 -20.75
N PRO A 77 0.90 14.11 -20.97
CA PRO A 77 1.37 14.96 -19.88
C PRO A 77 0.17 15.29 -18.98
N VAL A 78 0.06 14.58 -17.86
CA VAL A 78 -0.86 14.94 -16.79
C VAL A 78 -0.36 16.28 -16.27
N SER A 79 -1.14 17.33 -16.54
CA SER A 79 -0.88 18.68 -16.07
C SER A 79 -0.69 18.67 -14.57
N THR A 80 0.55 18.89 -14.13
CA THR A 80 0.93 19.08 -12.74
C THR A 80 0.49 20.48 -12.31
N GLN A 81 -0.78 20.65 -11.93
CA GLN A 81 -1.12 21.74 -11.01
C GLN A 81 -0.67 21.36 -9.61
N SER A 82 0.55 21.80 -9.34
CA SER A 82 1.19 22.08 -8.06
C SER A 82 0.26 22.24 -6.86
N MET A 83 0.40 21.32 -5.89
CA MET A 83 0.50 21.68 -4.47
C MET A 83 1.78 21.01 -3.93
N ALA A 84 2.76 21.82 -3.52
CA ALA A 84 4.06 21.40 -2.99
C ALA A 84 4.03 21.28 -1.44
N PRO A 85 5.09 20.81 -0.73
CA PRO A 85 6.36 20.23 -1.20
C PRO A 85 6.77 18.97 -0.41
N TYR A 86 6.66 17.78 -1.02
CA TYR A 86 7.60 16.66 -0.79
C TYR A 86 7.67 15.85 -2.09
N ASN A 87 8.22 16.49 -3.12
CA ASN A 87 8.37 15.92 -4.47
C ASN A 87 9.64 15.06 -4.53
N TYR A 88 9.53 13.77 -4.23
CA TYR A 88 10.43 12.78 -4.82
C TYR A 88 9.87 12.32 -6.16
N HIS A 89 9.91 13.21 -7.16
CA HIS A 89 9.73 12.81 -8.54
C HIS A 89 11.09 12.47 -9.14
N CYS A 90 11.28 11.21 -9.56
CA CYS A 90 12.39 10.76 -10.40
C CYS A 90 12.29 11.36 -11.81
N ASN A 91 12.43 12.67 -11.91
CA ASN A 91 12.58 13.42 -13.16
C ASN A 91 13.84 14.27 -13.01
N VAL A 92 15.01 13.64 -13.09
CA VAL A 92 16.26 14.37 -13.34
C VAL A 92 16.49 14.33 -14.84
N ASP A 93 16.10 15.41 -15.51
CA ASP A 93 16.44 15.68 -16.89
C ASP A 93 17.97 15.86 -16.99
N CYS A 94 18.69 14.79 -17.36
CA CYS A 94 20.13 14.84 -17.64
C CYS A 94 20.41 15.52 -18.99
N ARG A 95 19.84 16.71 -19.25
CA ARG A 95 20.33 17.58 -20.31
C ARG A 95 21.65 18.21 -19.87
N ARG A 96 22.72 17.52 -20.29
CA ARG A 96 24.03 18.06 -20.69
C ARG A 96 24.48 19.32 -19.93
N ARG A 97 25.24 19.12 -18.86
CA ARG A 97 26.43 19.96 -18.65
C ARG A 97 27.65 19.04 -18.70
N TYR A 98 28.04 18.71 -19.93
CA TYR A 98 29.40 18.23 -20.19
C TYR A 98 30.35 19.37 -19.79
N GLY A 99 31.06 19.19 -18.69
CA GLY A 99 32.38 19.78 -18.53
C GLY A 99 33.33 19.25 -19.63
N PRO A 100 34.46 19.92 -19.86
CA PRO A 100 35.29 19.71 -21.03
C PRO A 100 36.19 18.48 -20.86
N PHE A 101 35.62 17.28 -20.89
CA PHE A 101 36.39 16.07 -21.17
C PHE A 101 36.27 15.79 -22.67
N HIS A 102 37.19 16.41 -23.39
CA HIS A 102 37.48 16.15 -24.79
C HIS A 102 37.78 14.65 -25.01
N ASN A 103 37.15 14.10 -26.06
CA ASN A 103 37.66 12.99 -26.87
C ASN A 103 37.55 11.54 -26.36
N MET A 104 36.43 11.14 -25.73
CA MET A 104 35.97 9.75 -25.93
C MET A 104 34.95 9.70 -27.05
N ARG A 105 35.47 9.45 -28.25
CA ARG A 105 34.74 9.27 -29.50
C ARG A 105 34.00 7.92 -29.47
N PHE A 106 32.99 7.78 -28.62
CA PHE A 106 31.98 6.75 -28.80
C PHE A 106 31.20 7.11 -30.06
N LYS A 107 31.53 6.42 -31.16
CA LYS A 107 30.77 6.39 -32.40
C LYS A 107 29.33 6.02 -32.03
N ARG A 108 28.48 7.03 -31.81
CA ARG A 108 27.03 6.89 -31.79
C ARG A 108 26.61 6.44 -33.19
N GLN A 109 26.59 5.14 -33.43
CA GLN A 109 25.64 4.58 -34.37
C GLN A 109 24.28 4.57 -33.66
N ALA A 110 23.64 5.72 -33.68
CA ALA A 110 22.19 5.79 -33.65
C ALA A 110 21.70 5.21 -34.98
N ARG A 111 21.59 3.89 -35.06
CA ARG A 111 20.73 3.21 -36.02
C ARG A 111 19.69 2.45 -35.22
N GLY A 112 18.43 2.77 -35.49
CA GLY A 112 17.27 2.26 -34.78
C GLY A 112 17.31 0.74 -34.64
N GLY A 113 17.39 0.29 -33.39
CA GLY A 113 16.91 -1.00 -32.96
C GLY A 113 15.62 -0.76 -32.22
N SER A 114 14.50 -0.87 -32.92
CA SER A 114 13.19 -1.11 -32.33
C SER A 114 13.28 -2.47 -31.63
N GLY A 115 13.56 -2.46 -30.33
CA GLY A 115 13.58 -3.63 -29.47
C GLY A 115 12.73 -3.32 -28.25
N ASN A 116 11.67 -4.10 -28.07
CA ASN A 116 10.59 -3.96 -27.09
C ASN A 116 11.02 -4.17 -25.62
N ASN A 117 12.07 -3.51 -25.14
CA ASN A 117 12.48 -3.63 -23.74
C ASN A 117 12.13 -2.34 -23.00
N ASP A 118 11.20 -2.46 -22.06
CA ASP A 118 10.66 -1.40 -21.21
C ASP A 118 11.67 -0.94 -20.14
N ASP A 119 12.91 -0.67 -20.54
CA ASP A 119 14.03 -0.32 -19.67
C ASP A 119 14.09 1.20 -19.44
N PHE A 120 13.70 1.64 -18.25
CA PHE A 120 13.92 3.02 -17.82
C PHE A 120 15.38 3.22 -17.38
N MET A 121 16.21 3.81 -18.25
CA MET A 121 17.60 4.10 -17.92
C MET A 121 17.75 5.41 -17.13
N HIS A 122 18.20 5.32 -15.89
CA HIS A 122 18.67 6.45 -15.09
C HIS A 122 20.20 6.44 -15.03
N ALA A 123 20.85 7.10 -16.00
CA ALA A 123 22.31 7.34 -16.16
C ALA A 123 23.26 6.11 -16.11
N CYS A 124 23.10 5.20 -15.14
CA CYS A 124 23.81 3.94 -14.98
C CYS A 124 22.94 2.79 -14.47
N CYS A 125 21.68 3.05 -14.10
CA CYS A 125 20.81 2.05 -13.52
C CYS A 125 19.64 1.75 -14.45
N VAL A 126 19.36 0.45 -14.59
CA VAL A 126 18.25 -0.09 -15.35
C VAL A 126 17.29 -0.73 -14.38
N THR A 127 16.07 -0.21 -14.35
CA THR A 127 14.96 -0.71 -13.55
C THR A 127 14.12 -1.67 -14.38
N ASN A 128 14.01 -2.92 -13.95
CA ASN A 128 13.12 -3.91 -14.56
C ASN A 128 11.88 -4.08 -13.67
N VAL A 129 10.69 -3.91 -14.23
CA VAL A 129 9.42 -4.08 -13.49
C VAL A 129 8.97 -5.54 -13.58
N PHE A 130 8.55 -6.11 -12.45
CA PHE A 130 7.88 -7.41 -12.38
C PHE A 130 6.83 -7.39 -11.26
N PHE A 131 6.10 -8.50 -11.09
CA PHE A 131 5.04 -8.61 -10.10
C PHE A 131 5.27 -9.84 -9.22
N GLU A 132 5.11 -9.68 -7.90
CA GLU A 132 5.22 -10.78 -6.93
C GLU A 132 3.92 -10.99 -6.14
N THR A 133 3.70 -12.23 -5.73
CA THR A 133 2.58 -12.64 -4.86
C THR A 133 3.14 -13.46 -3.68
N PRO A 134 3.86 -12.83 -2.74
CA PRO A 134 4.54 -13.56 -1.68
C PRO A 134 3.52 -14.10 -0.68
N ASP A 135 3.72 -15.33 -0.21
CA ASP A 135 2.88 -15.91 0.85
C ASP A 135 3.28 -15.37 2.23
N LEU A 136 4.58 -15.13 2.42
CA LEU A 136 5.17 -14.60 3.64
C LEU A 136 6.04 -13.38 3.31
N LYS A 137 5.84 -12.28 4.04
CA LYS A 137 6.68 -11.08 3.92
C LYS A 137 6.92 -10.46 5.30
N PRO A 138 8.13 -9.95 5.60
CA PRO A 138 8.34 -9.15 6.79
C PRO A 138 7.66 -7.78 6.64
N SER A 139 6.86 -7.39 7.64
CA SER A 139 6.25 -6.06 7.68
C SER A 139 7.27 -4.97 7.96
N VAL A 140 6.85 -3.71 7.90
CA VAL A 140 7.68 -2.55 8.30
C VAL A 140 8.21 -2.65 9.74
N ASN A 141 7.55 -3.43 10.60
CA ASN A 141 7.97 -3.68 11.97
C ASN A 141 8.99 -4.83 12.10
N GLY A 142 9.32 -5.52 11.00
CA GLY A 142 10.21 -6.68 10.97
C GLY A 142 9.52 -8.02 11.26
N ASP A 143 8.20 -8.01 11.49
CA ASP A 143 7.42 -9.20 11.76
C ASP A 143 7.12 -9.98 10.48
N ASN A 144 7.44 -11.28 10.45
CA ASN A 144 6.98 -12.15 9.36
C ASN A 144 5.46 -12.33 9.43
N ARG A 145 4.76 -11.94 8.36
CA ARG A 145 3.30 -12.01 8.23
C ARG A 145 2.91 -12.88 7.05
N ASN A 146 1.87 -13.70 7.25
CA ASN A 146 1.23 -14.45 6.17
C ASN A 146 0.23 -13.52 5.47
N LEU A 147 0.44 -13.32 4.17
CA LEU A 147 -0.51 -12.59 3.33
C LEU A 147 -1.74 -13.46 3.11
N LEU A 148 -2.91 -12.83 3.04
CA LEU A 148 -4.14 -13.55 2.75
C LEU A 148 -4.18 -13.98 1.29
N HIS A 149 -4.54 -15.24 1.05
CA HIS A 149 -4.85 -15.79 -0.26
C HIS A 149 -6.32 -16.21 -0.32
N LEU A 150 -7.00 -15.84 -1.40
CA LEU A 150 -8.37 -16.25 -1.66
C LEU A 150 -8.40 -17.25 -2.82
N PRO A 151 -9.37 -18.18 -2.88
CA PRO A 151 -9.51 -19.09 -4.00
C PRO A 151 -9.61 -18.34 -5.34
N GLY A 152 -8.66 -18.58 -6.25
CA GLY A 152 -8.63 -17.95 -7.58
C GLY A 152 -8.21 -16.47 -7.60
N MET A 153 -7.80 -15.89 -6.47
CA MET A 153 -7.34 -14.50 -6.40
C MET A 153 -6.08 -14.37 -5.55
N ARG A 154 -5.22 -13.42 -5.90
CA ARG A 154 -3.99 -13.15 -5.16
C ARG A 154 -3.80 -11.66 -4.93
N GLN A 155 -3.07 -11.34 -3.86
CA GLN A 155 -2.53 -10.00 -3.69
C GLN A 155 -1.25 -9.90 -4.52
N VAL A 156 -1.23 -8.96 -5.45
CA VAL A 156 -0.14 -8.80 -6.40
C VAL A 156 0.50 -7.45 -6.23
N PHE A 157 1.82 -7.46 -6.03
CA PHE A 157 2.63 -6.28 -5.74
C PHE A 157 3.57 -6.02 -6.90
N LYS A 158 3.61 -4.75 -7.33
CA LYS A 158 4.60 -4.29 -8.31
C LYS A 158 5.95 -4.19 -7.60
N VAL A 159 6.94 -4.86 -8.16
CA VAL A 159 8.32 -4.85 -7.67
C VAL A 159 9.25 -4.53 -8.82
N GLU A 160 10.37 -3.92 -8.48
CA GLU A 160 11.34 -3.46 -9.43
C GLU A 160 12.71 -4.04 -9.08
N ASN A 161 13.37 -4.65 -10.08
CA ASN A 161 14.74 -5.16 -9.97
C ASN A 161 15.72 -4.12 -10.51
N CYS A 162 16.89 -4.01 -9.88
CA CYS A 162 17.88 -3.03 -10.23
C CYS A 162 19.14 -3.66 -10.77
N SER A 163 19.56 -3.19 -11.95
CA SER A 163 20.80 -3.62 -12.58
C SER A 163 21.64 -2.41 -12.97
N GLN A 164 22.96 -2.57 -12.87
CA GLN A 164 23.92 -1.54 -13.25
C GLN A 164 24.38 -1.77 -14.69
N ALA A 165 24.34 -0.72 -15.50
CA ALA A 165 24.82 -0.73 -16.87
C ALA A 165 26.33 -1.06 -16.89
N ALA A 166 26.72 -1.95 -17.81
CA ALA A 166 28.10 -2.38 -17.97
C ALA A 166 29.02 -1.18 -18.24
N GLY A 167 30.14 -1.10 -17.51
CA GLY A 167 31.13 -0.03 -17.66
C GLY A 167 30.82 1.28 -16.93
N CYS A 168 29.69 1.40 -16.23
CA CYS A 168 29.48 2.55 -15.36
C CYS A 168 30.22 2.37 -14.02
N THR A 169 31.10 3.31 -13.69
CA THR A 169 31.85 3.35 -12.42
C THR A 169 31.57 4.59 -11.56
N GLY A 170 30.82 5.57 -12.09
CA GLY A 170 30.55 6.84 -11.40
C GLY A 170 29.53 6.75 -10.26
N CYS A 171 28.73 5.70 -10.22
CA CYS A 171 27.75 5.47 -9.14
C CYS A 171 27.50 3.98 -8.94
N ARG A 172 26.81 3.66 -7.84
CA ARG A 172 26.23 2.36 -7.56
C ARG A 172 24.72 2.44 -7.64
N CYS A 173 24.12 1.42 -8.23
CA CYS A 173 22.68 1.30 -8.29
C CYS A 173 22.11 0.72 -6.99
N MET A 174 21.11 1.40 -6.43
CA MET A 174 20.41 1.02 -5.21
C MET A 174 18.90 1.08 -5.42
N HIS A 175 18.16 0.23 -4.71
CA HIS A 175 16.70 0.29 -4.70
C HIS A 175 16.20 1.38 -3.79
N GLU A 176 15.25 2.18 -4.27
CA GLU A 176 14.31 2.84 -3.40
C GLU A 176 13.34 1.81 -2.81
N GLN A 177 13.02 1.92 -1.52
CA GLN A 177 11.97 1.11 -0.93
C GLN A 177 10.61 1.76 -1.19
N SER A 178 9.68 0.99 -1.73
CA SER A 178 8.27 1.37 -1.85
C SER A 178 7.48 0.74 -0.72
N LEU A 179 6.51 1.48 -0.18
CA LEU A 179 5.57 0.98 0.81
C LEU A 179 4.28 0.56 0.11
N ALA A 180 3.81 -0.64 0.41
CA ALA A 180 2.48 -1.09 0.03
C ALA A 180 1.77 -1.69 1.23
N SER A 181 0.46 -1.51 1.28
CA SER A 181 -0.40 -2.20 2.24
C SER A 181 -0.80 -3.57 1.70
N ALA A 182 -0.94 -4.54 2.59
CA ALA A 182 -1.47 -5.87 2.28
C ALA A 182 -2.44 -6.34 3.37
N VAL A 183 -3.41 -7.14 2.99
CA VAL A 183 -4.30 -7.85 3.92
C VAL A 183 -3.57 -9.09 4.42
N VAL A 184 -3.44 -9.20 5.74
CA VAL A 184 -2.73 -10.30 6.41
C VAL A 184 -3.62 -10.95 7.44
N ILE A 185 -3.24 -12.17 7.81
CA ILE A 185 -3.89 -12.93 8.86
C ILE A 185 -3.31 -12.48 10.20
N LYS A 186 -4.18 -12.14 11.17
CA LYS A 186 -3.80 -11.72 12.52
C LYS A 186 -3.07 -12.85 13.25
N LYS A 187 -1.98 -12.53 13.94
CA LYS A 187 -1.33 -13.46 14.87
C LYS A 187 -2.20 -13.61 16.14
N PRO A 188 -2.25 -14.80 16.78
CA PRO A 188 -1.51 -16.02 16.46
C PRO A 188 -2.30 -17.02 15.57
N ILE A 189 -3.34 -16.55 14.87
CA ILE A 189 -4.27 -17.43 14.17
C ILE A 189 -3.55 -18.13 13.00
N PRO A 190 -3.55 -19.47 12.94
CA PRO A 190 -2.95 -20.16 11.82
C PRO A 190 -3.75 -19.89 10.53
N PRO A 191 -3.11 -19.83 9.36
CA PRO A 191 -3.80 -19.46 8.10
C PRO A 191 -5.00 -20.33 7.76
N SER A 192 -5.00 -21.59 8.20
CA SER A 192 -6.08 -22.55 7.98
C SER A 192 -7.34 -22.29 8.81
N LEU A 193 -7.25 -21.47 9.86
CA LEU A 193 -8.38 -21.15 10.75
C LEU A 193 -8.88 -19.70 10.58
N ALA A 194 -8.19 -18.89 9.78
CA ALA A 194 -8.60 -17.52 9.51
C ALA A 194 -9.73 -17.54 8.47
N ASP A 195 -10.96 -17.61 8.96
CA ASP A 195 -12.18 -17.69 8.15
C ASP A 195 -13.03 -16.43 8.26
N GLU A 196 -12.81 -15.60 9.29
CA GLU A 196 -13.57 -14.39 9.55
C GLU A 196 -12.74 -13.12 9.30
N ILE A 197 -13.41 -12.00 9.00
CA ILE A 197 -12.72 -10.71 8.85
C ILE A 197 -12.05 -10.24 10.13
N ASP A 198 -12.59 -10.60 11.29
CA ASP A 198 -12.00 -10.22 12.57
C ASP A 198 -10.64 -10.90 12.77
N ASP A 199 -10.32 -11.93 12.00
CA ASP A 199 -9.01 -12.60 11.95
C ASP A 199 -8.03 -11.95 10.98
N LEU A 200 -8.44 -10.86 10.31
CA LEU A 200 -7.65 -10.17 9.30
C LEU A 200 -7.29 -8.74 9.72
N GLU A 201 -6.16 -8.27 9.25
CA GLU A 201 -5.75 -6.88 9.40
C GLU A 201 -5.00 -6.39 8.16
N ILE A 202 -4.86 -5.07 8.03
CA ILE A 202 -4.04 -4.45 7.00
C ILE A 202 -2.72 -4.05 7.63
N GLU A 203 -1.62 -4.46 7.02
CA GLU A 203 -0.27 -4.10 7.46
C GLU A 203 0.56 -3.52 6.30
N LEU A 204 1.61 -2.77 6.63
CA LEU A 204 2.51 -2.16 5.65
C LEU A 204 3.76 -3.02 5.43
N PHE A 205 4.23 -3.05 4.18
CA PHE A 205 5.36 -3.86 3.74
C PHE A 205 6.30 -3.04 2.86
N TYR A 206 7.60 -3.32 2.98
CA TYR A 206 8.60 -2.80 2.06
C TYR A 206 8.74 -3.70 0.83
N PHE A 207 8.66 -3.08 -0.33
CA PHE A 207 8.92 -3.68 -1.64
C PHE A 207 10.04 -2.94 -2.35
N SER A 208 10.79 -3.64 -3.19
CA SER A 208 11.80 -2.99 -4.03
C SER A 208 11.10 -2.12 -5.07
N GLY A 209 11.32 -0.82 -5.00
CA GLY A 209 10.92 0.16 -5.99
C GLY A 209 12.09 0.53 -6.90
N CYS A 210 12.06 1.76 -7.41
CA CYS A 210 12.86 2.14 -8.55
C CYS A 210 14.36 2.19 -8.24
N CYS A 211 15.17 2.01 -9.29
CA CYS A 211 16.59 2.22 -9.18
C CYS A 211 16.93 3.69 -8.97
N LYS A 212 17.83 3.93 -8.02
CA LYS A 212 18.55 5.20 -7.86
C LYS A 212 20.04 4.96 -8.05
N CYS A 213 20.67 5.86 -8.81
CA CYS A 213 22.12 5.95 -8.95
C CYS A 213 22.67 6.80 -7.79
N VAL A 214 23.47 6.19 -6.92
CA VAL A 214 24.06 6.82 -5.74
C VAL A 214 25.57 6.95 -5.97
N ASN A 215 26.10 8.16 -5.89
CA ASN A 215 27.52 8.41 -6.15
C ASN A 215 28.41 7.54 -5.24
N ASN A 216 29.45 6.97 -5.83
CA ASN A 216 30.51 6.31 -5.06
C ASN A 216 31.32 7.44 -4.39
N GLY A 217 31.20 7.56 -3.07
CA GLY A 217 31.89 8.59 -2.28
C GLY A 217 33.40 8.53 -2.36
#